data_AF-A0A4R9JLB5-F1
#
_entry.id   AF-A0A4R9JLB5-F1
#
_cell.length_a   1.000
_cell.length_b   1.000
_cell.length_c   1.000
_cell.angle_alpha   90.00
_cell.angle_beta   90.00
_cell.angle_gamma   90.00
#
_symmetry.space_group_name_H-M   'P 1'
#
loop_
_entity.id
_entity.type
_entity.pdbx_description
1 polymer ?
#
loop_
_entity_poly.entity_id
_entity_poly.type
_entity_poly.pdbx_seq_one_letter_code
_entity_poly.pdbx_strand_id
1 'polypeptide(L)'
;MGRTITPYSRQMLQIEENLSDFRKALRKSDQEIFDDLIRTAKLQVQAGVMASLPYPIDSMILSMLIELKKDITKLKLHLEKIPDK
;
A
#
# COMPACT_ATOMS: atom_id res chain seq x y z
N MET A 1 -21.39 -11.02 25.53
CA MET A 1 -20.75 -11.75 24.42
C MET A 1 -19.70 -10.83 23.82
N GLY A 2 -18.42 -11.18 23.90
CA GLY A 2 -17.33 -10.31 23.48
C GLY A 2 -17.43 -9.98 21.98
N ARG A 3 -17.31 -8.70 21.62
CA ARG A 3 -17.34 -8.26 20.22
C ARG A 3 -16.17 -8.92 19.49
N THR A 4 -16.46 -9.70 18.46
CA THR A 4 -15.42 -10.25 17.56
C THR A 4 -14.64 -9.09 16.96
N ILE A 5 -13.34 -9.01 17.21
CA ILE A 5 -12.46 -8.02 16.58
C ILE A 5 -12.33 -8.41 15.10
N THR A 6 -12.71 -7.51 14.20
CA THR A 6 -12.58 -7.75 12.76
C THR A 6 -11.10 -7.98 12.41
N PRO A 7 -10.73 -9.10 11.78
CA PRO A 7 -9.35 -9.35 11.37
C PRO A 7 -8.84 -8.22 10.47
N TYR A 8 -7.58 -7.81 10.65
CA TYR A 8 -6.98 -6.70 9.90
C TYR A 8 -7.12 -6.90 8.37
N SER A 9 -6.89 -8.10 7.88
CA SER A 9 -7.08 -8.44 6.45
C SER A 9 -8.49 -8.13 5.94
N ARG A 10 -9.53 -8.36 6.76
CA ARG A 10 -10.92 -8.03 6.40
C ARG A 10 -11.16 -6.52 6.42
N GLN A 11 -10.51 -5.79 7.33
CA GLN A 11 -10.58 -4.32 7.33
C GLN A 11 -9.92 -3.72 6.07
N MET A 12 -8.83 -4.32 5.59
CA MET A 12 -8.19 -3.90 4.33
C MET A 12 -9.09 -4.11 3.11
N LEU A 13 -9.82 -5.24 3.05
CA LEU A 13 -10.79 -5.48 1.98
C LEU A 13 -11.90 -4.42 1.98
N GLN A 14 -12.41 -4.05 3.16
CA GLN A 14 -13.41 -2.99 3.27
C GLN A 14 -12.88 -1.65 2.75
N ILE A 15 -11.62 -1.32 3.05
CA ILE A 15 -10.98 -0.10 2.56
C ILE A 15 -10.85 -0.12 1.03
N GLU A 16 -10.41 -1.23 0.45
CA GLU A 16 -10.32 -1.41 -1.00
C GLU A 16 -11.68 -1.25 -1.69
N GLU A 17 -12.74 -1.83 -1.11
CA GLU A 17 -14.12 -1.65 -1.57
C GLU A 17 -14.55 -0.17 -1.50
N ASN A 18 -14.26 0.51 -0.39
CA ASN A 18 -14.57 1.93 -0.21
C ASN A 18 -13.82 2.83 -1.19
N LEU A 19 -12.64 2.42 -1.64
CA LEU A 19 -11.83 3.12 -2.64
C LEU A 19 -12.18 2.73 -4.08
N SER A 20 -13.14 1.82 -4.30
CA SER A 20 -13.45 1.32 -5.64
C SER A 20 -13.95 2.40 -6.60
N ASP A 21 -14.77 3.34 -6.12
CA ASP A 21 -15.25 4.46 -6.95
C ASP A 21 -14.15 5.50 -7.21
N PHE A 22 -13.28 5.75 -6.23
CA PHE A 22 -12.07 6.54 -6.44
C PHE A 22 -11.20 5.93 -7.54
N ARG A 23 -10.94 4.62 -7.46
CA ARG A 23 -10.19 3.88 -8.49
C ARG A 23 -10.86 4.02 -9.86
N LYS A 24 -12.17 3.81 -9.97
CA LYS A 24 -12.89 3.90 -11.26
C LYS A 24 -12.79 5.30 -11.89
N ALA A 25 -12.69 6.35 -11.08
CA ALA A 25 -12.55 7.73 -11.56
C ALA A 25 -11.13 8.06 -12.08
N LEU A 26 -10.12 7.24 -11.77
CA LEU A 26 -8.75 7.42 -12.26
C LEU A 26 -8.62 7.08 -13.76
N ARG A 27 -7.62 7.68 -14.42
CA ARG A 27 -7.20 7.26 -15.77
C ARG A 27 -6.74 5.81 -15.75
N LYS A 28 -6.82 5.11 -16.88
CA LYS A 28 -6.45 3.68 -16.95
C LYS A 28 -5.01 3.42 -16.47
N SER A 29 -4.04 4.26 -16.84
CA SER A 29 -2.66 4.18 -16.35
C SER A 29 -2.57 4.26 -14.83
N ASP A 30 -3.37 5.14 -14.23
CA ASP A 30 -3.32 5.43 -12.80
C ASP A 30 -4.08 4.36 -12.00
N GLN A 31 -5.08 3.70 -12.61
CA GLN A 31 -5.74 2.53 -12.05
C GLN A 31 -4.76 1.36 -11.85
N GLU A 32 -3.89 1.11 -12.82
CA GLU A 32 -2.87 0.07 -12.74
C GLU A 32 -1.88 0.35 -11.60
N ILE A 33 -1.44 1.62 -11.46
CA ILE A 33 -0.59 2.06 -10.34
C ILE A 33 -1.31 1.89 -9.01
N PHE A 34 -2.59 2.28 -8.93
CA PHE A 34 -3.41 2.12 -7.73
C PHE A 34 -3.51 0.65 -7.30
N ASP A 35 -3.75 -0.27 -8.24
CA ASP A 35 -3.85 -1.70 -7.95
C ASP A 35 -2.55 -2.27 -7.37
N ASP A 36 -1.40 -1.84 -7.91
CA ASP A 36 -0.10 -2.27 -7.40
C ASP A 36 0.22 -1.66 -6.02
N LEU A 37 -0.22 -0.43 -5.74
CA LEU A 37 -0.15 0.15 -4.40
C LEU A 37 -0.98 -0.67 -3.39
N ILE A 38 -2.23 -1.01 -3.73
CA ILE A 38 -3.09 -1.83 -2.87
C ILE A 38 -2.48 -3.22 -2.64
N ARG A 39 -1.95 -3.85 -3.70
CA ARG A 39 -1.24 -5.14 -3.62
C ARG A 39 -0.05 -5.04 -2.67
N THR A 40 0.74 -3.97 -2.79
CA THR A 40 1.91 -3.73 -1.95
C THR A 40 1.53 -3.58 -0.46
N ALA A 41 0.46 -2.84 -0.16
CA ALA A 41 -0.03 -2.73 1.21
C ALA A 41 -0.47 -4.09 1.78
N LYS A 42 -1.11 -4.95 0.97
CA LYS A 42 -1.51 -6.31 1.38
C LYS A 42 -0.34 -7.23 1.72
N LEU A 43 0.86 -6.98 1.20
CA LEU A 43 2.05 -7.75 1.58
C LEU A 43 2.52 -7.43 3.01
N GLN A 44 2.16 -6.27 3.55
CA GLN A 44 2.55 -5.80 4.88
C GLN A 44 1.46 -6.00 5.95
N VAL A 45 0.58 -6.99 5.77
CA VAL A 45 -0.52 -7.31 6.72
C VAL A 45 -0.02 -7.46 8.15
N GLN A 46 1.12 -8.13 8.37
CA GLN A 46 1.65 -8.36 9.71
C GLN A 46 2.06 -7.06 10.41
N ALA A 47 2.70 -6.14 9.69
CA ALA A 47 3.06 -4.84 10.21
C ALA A 47 1.80 -4.02 10.58
N GLY A 48 0.76 -4.10 9.75
CA GLY A 48 -0.53 -3.45 10.02
C GLY A 48 -1.26 -4.00 11.24
N VAL A 49 -1.27 -5.33 11.42
CA VAL A 49 -1.80 -5.98 12.64
C VAL A 49 -1.07 -5.47 13.88
N MET A 50 0.27 -5.42 13.83
CA MET A 50 1.08 -4.95 14.95
C MET A 50 0.90 -3.46 15.24
N ALA A 51 0.74 -2.63 14.21
CA ALA A 51 0.53 -1.20 14.38
C ALA A 51 -0.76 -0.88 15.14
N SER A 52 -1.79 -1.73 15.02
CA SER A 52 -3.06 -1.61 15.76
C SER A 52 -3.67 -0.21 15.69
N LEU A 53 -3.52 0.46 14.54
CA LEU A 53 -4.00 1.83 14.33
C LEU A 53 -5.54 1.86 14.27
N PRO A 54 -6.17 2.96 14.71
CA PRO A 54 -7.63 3.13 14.61
C PRO A 54 -8.15 3.06 13.17
N TYR A 55 -7.35 3.52 12.21
CA TYR A 55 -7.66 3.49 10.78
C TYR A 55 -6.60 2.66 10.03
N PRO A 56 -6.93 1.44 9.56
CA PRO A 56 -5.96 0.58 8.87
C PRO A 56 -5.38 1.18 7.58
N ILE A 57 -6.07 2.15 6.98
CA ILE A 57 -5.57 2.87 5.81
C ILE A 57 -4.24 3.58 6.11
N ASP A 58 -4.02 4.04 7.36
CA ASP A 58 -2.78 4.72 7.75
C ASP A 58 -1.56 3.79 7.62
N SER A 59 -1.68 2.57 8.13
CA SER A 59 -0.64 1.55 8.00
C SER A 59 -0.51 1.02 6.56
N MET A 60 -1.59 1.00 5.79
CA MET A 60 -1.55 0.68 4.37
C MET A 60 -0.76 1.73 3.58
N ILE A 61 -1.06 3.02 3.76
CA ILE A 61 -0.35 4.13 3.10
C ILE A 61 1.11 4.12 3.51
N LEU A 62 1.42 3.95 4.80
CA LEU A 62 2.81 3.89 5.27
C LEU A 62 3.58 2.73 4.60
N SER A 63 2.94 1.57 4.47
CA SER A 63 3.52 0.40 3.77
C SER A 63 3.81 0.70 2.29
N MET A 64 2.87 1.33 1.59
CA MET A 64 3.05 1.76 0.21
C MET A 64 4.21 2.75 0.06
N LEU A 65 4.31 3.74 0.95
CA LEU A 65 5.36 4.75 0.94
C LEU A 65 6.74 4.15 1.21
N ILE A 66 6.83 3.17 2.11
CA ILE A 66 8.09 2.46 2.40
C ILE A 66 8.58 1.74 1.14
N GLU A 67 7.73 1.00 0.44
CA GLU A 67 8.13 0.30 -0.78
C GLU A 67 8.50 1.28 -1.90
N LEU A 68 7.72 2.36 -2.08
CA LEU A 68 8.08 3.42 -3.01
C LEU A 68 9.46 4.03 -2.70
N LYS A 69 9.76 4.27 -1.42
CA LYS A 69 11.07 4.79 -0.99
C LYS A 69 12.19 3.79 -1.26
N LYS A 70 11.94 2.49 -1.11
CA LYS A 70 12.91 1.43 -1.45
C LYS A 70 13.20 1.45 -2.94
N ASP A 71 12.18 1.54 -3.78
CA ASP A 71 12.36 1.55 -5.24
C ASP A 71 13.07 2.82 -5.72
N ILE A 72 12.73 4.00 -5.17
CA ILE A 72 13.48 5.24 -5.43
C ILE A 72 14.96 5.07 -5.03
N THR A 73 15.23 4.47 -3.88
CA THR A 73 16.61 4.24 -3.41
C THR A 73 17.36 3.31 -4.35
N LYS A 74 16.74 2.20 -4.78
CA LYS A 74 17.33 1.26 -5.75
C LYS A 74 17.63 1.96 -7.08
N LEU A 75 16.69 2.74 -7.60
CA LEU A 75 16.86 3.49 -8.84
C LEU A 75 18.04 4.48 -8.75
N LYS A 76 18.15 5.22 -7.64
CA LYS A 76 19.29 6.12 -7.41
C LYS A 76 20.62 5.38 -7.40
N LEU A 77 20.70 4.25 -6.70
CA LEU A 77 21.89 3.41 -6.66
C LEU A 77 22.26 2.84 -8.04
N HIS A 78 21.27 2.55 -8.89
CA HIS A 78 21.54 2.13 -10.26
C HIS A 78 22.06 3.27 -11.12
N LEU A 79 21.52 4.49 -10.98
CA LEU A 79 22.00 5.66 -11.71
C LEU A 79 23.45 6.00 -11.35
N GLU A 80 23.83 5.91 -10.08
CA GLU A 80 25.22 6.14 -9.62
C GLU A 80 26.23 5.14 -10.22
N LYS A 81 25.77 3.96 -10.67
CA LYS A 81 26.62 2.91 -11.26
C LYS A 81 26.77 3.05 -12.78
N ILE A 82 26.05 3.97 -13.41
CA ILE A 82 26.19 4.22 -14.85
C ILE A 82 27.39 5.15 -15.01
N PRO A 83 28.51 4.71 -15.62
CA PRO A 83 29.64 5.58 -15.88
C PRO A 83 29.23 6.69 -16.85
N ASP A 84 29.63 7.94 -16.55
CA ASP A 84 29.50 9.05 -17.48
C ASP A 84 30.20 8.68 -18.80
N LYS A 85 29.50 8.92 -19.92
CA LYS A 85 30.02 8.70 -21.28
C LYS A 85 31.06 9.73 -21.67
#